data_AF-A0A7C2UII6-F1
#
_entry.id   AF-A0A7C2UII6-F1
#
_cell.length_a   1.000
_cell.length_b   1.000
_cell.length_c   1.000
_cell.angle_alpha   90.00
_cell.angle_beta   90.00
_cell.angle_gamma   90.00
#
_symmetry.space_group_name_H-M   'P 1'
#
loop_
_entity.id
_entity.type
_entity.pdbx_description
1 polymer ?
#
loop_
_entity_poly.entity_id
_entity_poly.type
_entity_poly.pdbx_seq_one_letter_code
_entity_poly.pdbx_strand_id
1 'polypeptide(L)'
;MRFVRSLLCAAAVLAFDQGTKLWAGRSLALGEVRPLLGDFLRLTRVHNTGGAFGLLPRHTGAFIVVSAAVVLVLGAVLVWGRWRRM
;
A
#
# COMPACT_ATOMS: atom_id res chain seq x y z
N MET A 1 -3.96 -24.46 -4.58
CA MET A 1 -4.16 -23.43 -5.64
C MET A 1 -4.61 -22.05 -5.14
N ARG A 2 -5.60 -21.93 -4.25
CA ARG A 2 -6.10 -20.61 -3.76
C ARG A 2 -5.02 -19.74 -3.10
N PHE A 3 -4.15 -20.34 -2.29
CA PHE A 3 -3.05 -19.63 -1.61
C PHE A 3 -2.02 -19.07 -2.60
N VAL A 4 -1.60 -19.87 -3.58
CA VAL A 4 -0.67 -19.43 -4.64
C VAL A 4 -1.26 -18.27 -5.44
N ARG A 5 -2.55 -18.33 -5.78
CA ARG A 5 -3.24 -17.21 -6.45
C ARG A 5 -3.21 -15.92 -5.62
N SER A 6 -3.42 -16.01 -4.31
CA SER A 6 -3.34 -14.85 -3.41
C SER A 6 -1.93 -14.27 -3.34
N LEU A 7 -0.89 -15.11 -3.29
CA LEU A 7 0.50 -14.66 -3.30
C LEU A 7 0.87 -13.97 -4.61
N LEU A 8 0.47 -14.54 -5.75
CA LEU A 8 0.69 -13.92 -7.07
C LEU A 8 -0.01 -12.57 -7.18
N CYS A 9 -1.25 -12.48 -6.68
CA CYS A 9 -1.97 -11.21 -6.62
C CYS A 9 -1.23 -10.18 -5.75
N ALA A 10 -0.80 -10.55 -4.55
CA ALA A 10 -0.06 -9.67 -3.66
C ALA A 10 1.26 -9.19 -4.30
N ALA A 11 2.01 -10.09 -4.95
CA ALA A 11 3.24 -9.76 -5.65
C ALA A 11 3.00 -8.79 -6.82
N ALA A 12 1.94 -9.03 -7.62
CA ALA A 12 1.58 -8.15 -8.73
C ALA A 12 1.18 -6.75 -8.24
N VAL A 13 0.36 -6.66 -7.19
CA VAL A 13 -0.03 -5.38 -6.58
C VAL A 13 1.19 -4.64 -6.05
N LEU A 14 2.09 -5.31 -5.34
CA LEU A 14 3.30 -4.69 -4.81
C LEU A 14 4.22 -4.18 -5.93
N ALA A 15 4.43 -4.98 -6.98
CA ALA A 15 5.23 -4.60 -8.13
C ALA A 15 4.63 -3.37 -8.85
N PHE A 16 3.30 -3.35 -9.03
CA PHE A 16 2.61 -2.23 -9.65
C PHE A 16 2.67 -0.95 -8.79
N ASP A 17 2.46 -1.06 -7.47
CA ASP A 17 2.56 0.05 -6.52
C ASP A 17 3.97 0.67 -6.51
N GLN A 18 5.01 -0.15 -6.40
CA GLN A 18 6.39 0.35 -6.36
C GLN A 18 6.84 0.87 -7.73
N GLY A 19 6.45 0.20 -8.83
CA GLY A 19 6.75 0.64 -10.18
C GLY A 19 6.13 2.00 -10.51
N THR A 20 4.86 2.20 -10.15
CA THR A 20 4.17 3.50 -10.36
C THR A 20 4.76 4.61 -9.50
N LYS A 21 5.13 4.33 -8.23
CA LYS A 21 5.84 5.31 -7.36
C LYS A 21 7.22 5.68 -7.91
N LEU A 22 7.97 4.70 -8.41
CA LEU A 22 9.28 4.93 -9.03
C LEU A 22 9.15 5.80 -10.28
N TRP A 23 8.19 5.48 -11.16
CA TRP A 23 7.88 6.29 -12.33
C TRP A 23 7.49 7.73 -11.93
N ALA A 24 6.55 7.90 -10.99
CA ALA A 24 6.12 9.21 -10.52
C ALA A 24 7.29 10.01 -9.92
N GLY A 25 8.19 9.35 -9.18
CA GLY A 25 9.39 9.98 -8.61
C GLY A 25 10.38 10.52 -9.65
N ARG A 26 10.43 9.91 -10.85
CA ARG A 26 11.30 10.30 -11.96
C ARG A 26 10.62 11.25 -12.95
N SER A 27 9.30 11.17 -13.07
CA SER A 27 8.54 11.85 -14.11
C SER A 27 7.72 13.05 -13.62
N LEU A 28 7.55 13.22 -12.31
CA LEU A 28 6.79 14.33 -11.70
C LEU A 28 7.64 15.04 -10.64
N ALA A 29 7.71 16.37 -10.73
CA ALA A 29 8.20 17.20 -9.63
C ALA A 29 7.23 17.14 -8.44
N LEU A 30 7.72 17.44 -7.23
CA LEU A 30 6.87 17.46 -6.04
C LEU A 30 5.78 18.54 -6.20
N GLY A 31 4.51 18.16 -6.06
CA GLY A 31 3.36 19.04 -6.27
C GLY A 31 2.99 19.29 -7.73
N GLU A 32 3.72 18.73 -8.70
CA GLU A 32 3.35 18.82 -10.12
C GLU A 32 2.01 18.12 -10.35
N VAL A 33 1.07 18.86 -10.96
CA VAL A 33 -0.24 18.34 -11.37
C VAL A 33 -0.20 18.02 -12.86
N ARG A 34 -0.35 16.75 -13.21
CA ARG A 34 -0.43 16.27 -14.59
C ARG A 34 -1.82 15.71 -14.91
N PRO A 35 -2.59 16.34 -15.80
CA PRO A 35 -3.85 15.77 -16.28
C PRO A 35 -3.64 14.39 -16.92
N LEU A 36 -4.52 13.44 -16.60
CA LEU A 36 -4.53 12.11 -17.21
C LEU A 36 -5.81 11.88 -18.03
N LEU A 37 -6.97 12.29 -17.52
CA LEU A 37 -8.25 12.25 -18.23
C LEU A 37 -8.95 13.60 -18.09
N GLY A 38 -8.51 14.58 -18.89
CA GLY A 38 -8.97 15.96 -18.78
C GLY A 38 -8.86 16.48 -17.34
N ASP A 39 -9.87 17.20 -16.88
CA ASP A 39 -9.94 17.72 -15.50
C ASP A 39 -10.44 16.70 -14.46
N PHE A 40 -10.99 15.56 -14.90
CA PHE A 40 -11.57 14.56 -14.01
C PHE A 40 -10.52 13.78 -13.22
N LEU A 41 -9.44 13.36 -13.89
CA LEU A 41 -8.36 12.60 -13.28
C LEU A 41 -7.01 13.28 -13.51
N ARG A 42 -6.34 13.61 -12.40
CA ARG A 42 -5.04 14.27 -12.39
C ARG A 42 -4.09 13.48 -11.51
N LEU A 43 -2.85 13.33 -11.98
CA LEU A 43 -1.76 12.74 -11.23
C LEU A 43 -1.03 13.87 -10.52
N THR A 44 -0.84 13.74 -9.21
CA THR A 44 -0.04 14.70 -8.43
C THR A 44 0.93 13.94 -7.56
N ARG A 45 2.20 14.30 -7.60
CA ARG A 45 3.20 13.72 -6.69
C ARG A 45 3.10 14.43 -5.35
N VAL A 46 2.62 13.71 -4.33
CA VAL A 46 2.50 14.19 -2.95
C VAL A 46 3.21 13.21 -2.02
N HIS A 47 3.94 13.71 -1.03
CA HIS A 47 4.47 12.91 0.06
C HIS A 47 3.59 13.09 1.30
N ASN A 48 2.83 12.06 1.66
CA ASN A 48 2.07 12.04 2.90
C ASN A 48 2.92 11.43 4.01
N THR A 49 3.32 12.24 4.99
CA THR A 49 4.08 11.78 6.17
C THR A 49 3.17 11.25 7.29
N GLY A 50 1.85 11.33 7.10
CA GLY A 50 0.83 10.78 7.98
C GLY A 50 0.04 9.66 7.30
N GLY A 51 -1.04 9.24 7.97
CA GLY A 51 -2.03 8.30 7.46
C GLY A 51 -3.07 8.97 6.57
N ALA A 52 -4.27 8.39 6.49
CA ALA A 52 -5.39 8.98 5.75
C ALA A 52 -5.65 10.43 6.22
N PHE A 53 -5.93 11.34 5.28
CA PHE A 53 -6.15 12.78 5.54
C PHE A 53 -5.00 13.50 6.27
N GLY A 54 -3.78 12.93 6.28
CA GLY A 54 -2.63 13.51 6.97
C GLY A 54 -2.62 13.30 8.48
N LEU A 55 -3.44 12.38 9.00
CA LEU A 55 -3.48 12.06 10.43
C LEU A 55 -2.12 11.53 10.95
N LEU A 56 -1.74 11.92 12.16
CA LEU A 56 -0.49 11.52 12.82
C LEU A 56 0.76 11.78 11.96
N PRO A 57 1.01 13.03 11.52
CA PRO A 57 2.15 13.34 10.66
C PRO A 57 3.48 13.05 11.37
N ARG A 58 4.43 12.44 10.64
CA ARG A 58 5.77 12.08 11.12
C ARG A 58 5.81 10.98 12.20
N HIS A 59 4.69 10.30 12.46
CA HIS A 59 4.63 9.14 13.36
C HIS A 59 4.83 7.81 12.63
N THR A 60 5.79 7.74 11.70
CA THR A 60 6.07 6.54 10.88
C THR A 60 6.32 5.29 11.74
N GLY A 61 7.01 5.44 12.87
CA GLY A 61 7.23 4.33 13.82
C GLY A 61 5.94 3.73 14.36
N ALA A 62 4.95 4.56 14.71
CA ALA A 62 3.65 4.08 15.18
C ALA A 62 2.90 3.32 14.07
N PHE A 63 2.93 3.82 12.83
CA PHE A 63 2.34 3.12 11.69
C PHE A 63 3.00 1.78 11.41
N ILE A 64 4.33 1.69 11.51
CA ILE A 64 5.06 0.43 11.33
C ILE A 64 4.63 -0.58 12.40
N VAL A 65 4.63 -0.18 13.67
CA VAL A 65 4.25 -1.06 14.79
C VAL A 65 2.83 -1.58 14.62
N VAL A 66 1.87 -0.68 14.36
CA VAL A 66 0.46 -1.07 14.17
C VAL A 66 0.29 -1.98 12.95
N SER A 67 0.94 -1.65 11.82
CA SER A 67 0.85 -2.47 10.61
C SER A 67 1.44 -3.87 10.82
N ALA A 68 2.60 -3.96 11.48
CA ALA A 68 3.22 -5.24 11.81
C ALA A 68 2.33 -6.07 12.73
N ALA A 69 1.76 -5.46 13.78
CA ALA A 69 0.84 -6.13 14.68
C ALA A 69 -0.39 -6.67 13.94
N VAL A 70 -1.00 -5.88 13.06
CA VAL A 70 -2.15 -6.30 12.25
C VAL A 70 -1.79 -7.48 11.34
N VAL A 71 -0.64 -7.43 10.65
CA VAL A 71 -0.19 -8.53 9.78
C VAL A 71 0.03 -9.81 10.58
N LEU A 72 0.67 -9.73 11.75
CA LEU A 72 0.92 -10.88 12.62
C LEU A 72 -0.38 -11.50 13.13
N VAL A 73 -1.30 -10.67 13.64
CA VAL A 73 -2.60 -11.12 14.17
C VAL A 73 -3.44 -11.76 13.07
N LEU A 74 -3.59 -11.10 11.91
CA LEU A 74 -4.35 -11.66 10.80
C LEU A 74 -3.71 -12.94 10.27
N GLY A 75 -2.38 -12.97 10.15
CA GLY A 75 -1.64 -14.17 9.78
C GLY A 75 -1.92 -15.34 10.73
N ALA A 76 -1.81 -15.09 12.04
CA ALA A 76 -2.09 -16.09 13.08
C ALA A 76 -3.53 -16.60 13.03
N VAL A 77 -4.52 -15.70 12.95
CA VAL A 77 -5.95 -16.05 12.87
C VAL A 77 -6.23 -16.89 11.62
N LEU A 78 -5.68 -16.52 10.47
CA LEU A 78 -5.89 -17.23 9.21
C LEU A 78 -5.22 -18.61 9.20
N VAL A 79 -4.05 -18.76 9.83
CA VAL A 79 -3.36 -20.05 9.96
C VAL A 79 -4.08 -20.94 10.98
N TRP A 80 -4.41 -20.41 12.16
CA TRP A 80 -5.13 -21.12 13.21
C TRP A 80 -6.52 -21.59 12.74
N GLY A 81 -7.28 -20.74 12.07
CA GLY A 81 -8.59 -21.07 11.50
C GLY A 81 -8.53 -22.07 10.35
N ARG A 82 -7.36 -22.27 9.72
CA ARG A 82 -7.13 -23.36 8.76
C ARG A 82 -6.78 -24.66 9.46
N TRP A 83 -5.96 -24.61 10.52
CA TRP A 83 -5.60 -25.79 11.31
C TRP A 83 -6.82 -26.44 11.98
N ARG A 84 -7.72 -25.64 12.58
CA ARG A 84 -8.95 -26.17 13.20
C ARG A 84 -9.97 -26.79 12.24
N ARG A 85 -9.80 -26.57 10.93
CA ARG A 85 -10.70 -27.09 9.88
C ARG A 85 -10.17 -28.34 9.17
N MET A 86 -8.98 -28.80 9.55
CA MET A 86 -8.41 -30.10 9.18
C MET A 86 -8.64 -31.08 10.32
#